data_AF-A0A524K7P0-F1
#
_entry.id   AF-A0A524K7P0-F1
#
_cell.length_a   1.000
_cell.length_b   1.000
_cell.length_c   1.000
_cell.angle_alpha   90.00
_cell.angle_beta   90.00
_cell.angle_gamma   90.00
#
_symmetry.space_group_name_H-M   'P 1'
#
loop_
_entity.id
_entity.type
_entity.pdbx_description
1 polymer ?
#
loop_
_entity_poly.entity_id
_entity_poly.type
_entity_poly.pdbx_seq_one_letter_code
_entity_poly.pdbx_strand_id
1 'polypeptide(L)'
;MGMKQKFFNRGYTLIELIVVIGVLAILSMILIPSLLDYTSKAKAAKDAANARSSYSEVQANVDMGVILASGTKNVGNGICTYTVAQKVVIEYICEMESGTYSLDENFQATKTE
;
A
#
# COMPACT_ATOMS: atom_id res chain seq x y z
N MET A 1 -59.80 12.03 16.33
CA MET A 1 -59.80 11.91 14.86
C MET A 1 -58.52 11.21 14.45
N GLY A 2 -58.57 9.88 14.25
CA GLY A 2 -57.37 9.05 14.04
C GLY A 2 -57.00 8.96 12.57
N MET A 3 -55.83 9.48 12.20
CA MET A 3 -55.32 9.41 10.83
C MET A 3 -54.74 8.01 10.58
N LYS A 4 -55.44 7.18 9.80
CA LYS A 4 -54.92 5.87 9.36
C LYS A 4 -53.85 6.10 8.28
N GLN A 5 -52.58 5.98 8.65
CA GLN A 5 -51.48 5.96 7.68
C GLN A 5 -51.53 4.66 6.85
N LYS A 6 -51.77 4.78 5.55
CA LYS A 6 -51.55 3.70 4.58
C LYS A 6 -50.04 3.54 4.36
N PHE A 7 -49.48 2.45 4.86
CA PHE A 7 -48.13 2.03 4.48
C PHE A 7 -48.14 1.60 3.01
N PHE A 8 -47.48 2.37 2.16
CA PHE A 8 -47.22 2.02 0.76
C PHE A 8 -46.12 0.95 0.72
N ASN A 9 -46.52 -0.32 0.70
CA ASN A 9 -45.61 -1.42 0.44
C ASN A 9 -45.32 -1.50 -1.07
N ARG A 10 -44.41 -0.66 -1.57
CA ARG A 10 -43.79 -0.86 -2.90
C ARG A 10 -42.61 -1.81 -2.73
N GLY A 11 -42.88 -3.12 -2.77
CA GLY A 11 -41.84 -4.13 -2.83
C GLY A 11 -41.17 -4.11 -4.21
N TYR A 12 -39.85 -4.01 -4.24
CA TYR A 12 -39.06 -4.37 -5.43
C TYR A 12 -39.41 -5.81 -5.81
N THR A 13 -39.59 -6.07 -7.09
CA THR A 13 -39.85 -7.42 -7.56
C THR A 13 -38.58 -8.26 -7.40
N LEU A 14 -38.69 -9.52 -6.96
CA LEU A 14 -37.52 -10.41 -6.82
C LEU A 14 -36.73 -10.54 -8.13
N ILE A 15 -37.42 -10.48 -9.27
CA ILE A 15 -36.81 -10.54 -10.59
C ILE A 15 -35.91 -9.34 -10.88
N GLU A 16 -36.30 -8.14 -10.46
CA GLU A 16 -35.52 -6.91 -10.66
C GLU A 16 -34.20 -6.96 -9.89
N LEU A 17 -34.20 -7.59 -8.70
CA LEU A 17 -32.98 -7.84 -7.94
C LEU A 17 -32.07 -8.87 -8.64
N ILE A 18 -32.64 -9.96 -9.14
CA ILE A 18 -31.90 -11.07 -9.77
C ILE A 18 -31.19 -10.61 -11.06
N VAL A 19 -31.85 -9.80 -11.89
CA VAL A 19 -31.24 -9.26 -13.11
C VAL A 19 -30.06 -8.35 -12.79
N VAL A 20 -30.18 -7.52 -11.74
CA VAL A 20 -29.11 -6.59 -11.33
C VAL A 20 -27.88 -7.33 -10.82
N ILE A 21 -28.03 -8.31 -9.94
CA ILE A 21 -26.90 -9.12 -9.48
C ILE A 21 -26.28 -9.93 -10.63
N GLY A 22 -27.08 -10.35 -11.62
CA GLY A 22 -26.60 -11.04 -12.82
C GLY A 22 -25.66 -10.17 -13.66
N VAL A 23 -26.04 -8.90 -13.92
CA VAL A 23 -25.17 -7.97 -14.65
C VAL A 23 -23.93 -7.58 -13.83
N LEU A 24 -24.07 -7.34 -12.53
CA LEU A 24 -22.94 -7.06 -11.64
C LEU A 24 -21.94 -8.22 -11.56
N ALA A 25 -22.43 -9.47 -11.58
CA ALA A 25 -21.57 -10.65 -11.59
C ALA A 25 -20.68 -10.69 -12.85
N ILE A 26 -21.26 -10.42 -14.03
CA ILE A 26 -20.51 -10.40 -15.30
C ILE A 26 -19.46 -9.29 -15.30
N LEU A 27 -19.81 -8.07 -14.89
CA LEU A 27 -18.88 -6.93 -14.85
C LEU A 27 -17.76 -7.14 -13.82
N SER A 28 -18.11 -7.62 -12.63
CA SER A 28 -17.15 -7.83 -11.54
C SER A 28 -16.10 -8.90 -11.88
N MET A 29 -16.46 -9.93 -12.65
CA MET A 29 -15.54 -10.99 -13.06
C MET A 29 -14.31 -10.47 -13.82
N ILE A 30 -14.49 -9.43 -14.65
CA ILE A 30 -13.41 -8.80 -15.43
C ILE A 30 -12.70 -7.73 -14.59
N LEU A 31 -13.46 -7.00 -13.79
CA LEU A 31 -12.95 -5.86 -13.04
C LEU A 31 -12.05 -6.26 -11.85
N ILE A 32 -12.45 -7.25 -11.06
CA ILE A 32 -11.74 -7.67 -9.85
C ILE A 32 -10.27 -8.04 -10.10
N PRO A 33 -9.91 -8.93 -11.06
CA PRO A 33 -8.50 -9.32 -11.25
C PRO A 33 -7.63 -8.12 -11.66
N SER A 34 -8.17 -7.21 -12.48
CA SER A 34 -7.49 -5.99 -12.90
C SER A 34 -7.24 -5.06 -11.72
N LEU A 35 -8.26 -4.84 -10.87
CA LEU A 35 -8.12 -4.03 -9.66
C LEU A 35 -7.10 -4.60 -8.67
N LEU A 36 -7.01 -5.92 -8.52
CA LEU A 36 -6.03 -6.56 -7.64
C LEU A 36 -4.57 -6.34 -8.10
N ASP A 37 -4.32 -6.33 -9.40
CA ASP A 37 -2.99 -6.03 -9.94
C ASP A 37 -2.63 -4.54 -9.73
N TYR A 38 -3.57 -3.63 -9.98
CA TYR A 38 -3.36 -2.21 -9.73
C TYR A 38 -3.13 -1.89 -8.25
N THR A 39 -3.84 -2.54 -7.33
CA THR A 39 -3.66 -2.31 -5.89
C THR A 39 -2.31 -2.83 -5.41
N SER A 40 -1.85 -3.96 -5.93
CA SER A 40 -0.50 -4.49 -5.67
C SER A 40 0.59 -3.53 -6.16
N LYS A 41 0.49 -3.07 -7.42
CA LYS A 41 1.43 -2.09 -8.00
C LYS A 41 1.40 -0.75 -7.26
N ALA A 42 0.22 -0.27 -6.88
CA ALA A 42 0.08 0.95 -6.09
C ALA A 42 0.70 0.81 -4.70
N LYS A 43 0.56 -0.36 -4.06
CA LYS A 43 1.22 -0.65 -2.78
C LYS A 43 2.74 -0.64 -2.94
N ALA A 44 3.27 -1.32 -3.95
CA ALA A 44 4.71 -1.32 -4.21
C ALA A 44 5.26 0.10 -4.51
N ALA A 45 4.54 0.90 -5.30
CA ALA A 45 4.92 2.27 -5.58
C ALA A 45 4.90 3.17 -4.32
N LYS A 46 3.90 2.99 -3.45
CA LYS A 46 3.81 3.70 -2.16
C LYS A 46 4.98 3.31 -1.25
N ASP A 47 5.28 2.03 -1.18
CA ASP A 47 6.35 1.48 -0.35
C ASP A 47 7.73 1.96 -0.84
N ALA A 48 7.98 2.00 -2.15
CA ALA A 48 9.17 2.62 -2.74
C ALA A 48 9.32 4.11 -2.38
N ALA A 49 8.21 4.87 -2.44
CA ALA A 49 8.22 6.30 -2.10
C ALA A 49 8.54 6.51 -0.60
N ASN A 50 7.97 5.69 0.27
CA ASN A 50 8.24 5.74 1.70
C ASN A 50 9.70 5.40 2.01
N ALA A 51 10.26 4.38 1.37
CA ALA A 51 11.67 4.00 1.52
C ALA A 51 12.62 5.15 1.11
N ARG A 52 12.35 5.81 -0.02
CA ARG A 52 13.13 6.98 -0.49
C ARG A 52 13.04 8.17 0.48
N SER A 53 11.84 8.46 0.97
CA SER A 53 11.63 9.52 1.96
C SER A 53 12.42 9.22 3.23
N SER A 54 12.30 8.01 3.75
CA SER A 54 13.00 7.60 4.97
C SER A 54 14.51 7.57 4.81
N TYR A 55 15.03 7.12 3.66
CA TYR A 55 16.45 7.22 3.34
C TYR A 55 16.93 8.67 3.38
N SER A 56 16.18 9.60 2.78
CA SER A 56 16.52 11.03 2.81
C SER A 56 16.57 11.58 4.24
N GLU A 57 15.66 11.14 5.11
CA GLU A 57 15.70 11.48 6.54
C GLU A 57 16.91 10.88 7.25
N VAL A 58 17.25 9.61 6.97
CA VAL A 58 18.45 8.97 7.57
C VAL A 58 19.70 9.69 7.10
N GLN A 59 19.85 9.96 5.80
CA GLN A 59 20.99 10.68 5.24
C GLN A 59 21.14 12.07 5.89
N ALA A 60 20.05 12.84 6.01
CA ALA A 60 20.08 14.14 6.67
C ALA A 60 20.55 14.05 8.14
N ASN A 61 20.09 13.03 8.88
CA ASN A 61 20.50 12.81 10.26
C ASN A 61 21.96 12.34 10.39
N VAL A 62 22.45 11.60 9.40
CA VAL A 62 23.86 11.20 9.30
C VAL A 62 24.74 12.41 9.00
N ASP A 63 24.32 13.29 8.08
CA ASP A 63 25.03 14.52 7.75
C ASP A 63 25.12 15.48 8.95
N MET A 64 24.05 15.58 9.74
CA MET A 64 24.01 16.32 11.00
C MET A 64 24.83 15.66 12.12
N GLY A 65 25.29 14.42 11.95
CA GLY A 65 26.04 13.67 12.96
C GLY A 65 25.19 13.11 14.12
N VAL A 66 23.86 13.04 13.96
CA VAL A 66 22.93 12.46 14.93
C VAL A 66 22.97 10.93 14.85
N ILE A 67 23.02 10.39 13.62
CA ILE A 67 23.14 8.96 13.36
C ILE A 67 24.57 8.66 12.94
N LEU A 68 25.27 7.81 13.70
CA LEU A 68 26.70 7.53 13.52
C LEU A 68 27.01 6.03 13.40
N ALA A 69 25.99 5.18 13.48
CA ALA A 69 26.13 3.72 13.45
C ALA A 69 24.93 3.10 12.73
N SER A 70 25.02 1.80 12.46
CA SER A 70 23.94 1.01 11.89
C SER A 70 22.73 0.93 12.81
N GLY A 71 21.53 0.90 12.23
CA GLY A 71 20.28 0.84 12.97
C GLY A 71 19.09 0.50 12.09
N THR A 72 17.91 0.53 12.68
CA THR A 72 16.65 0.28 11.98
C THR A 72 15.68 1.46 12.14
N LYS A 73 14.78 1.63 11.16
CA LYS A 73 13.65 2.55 11.21
C LYS A 73 12.40 1.82 10.72
N ASN A 74 11.26 2.10 11.37
CA ASN A 74 9.97 1.67 10.86
C ASN A 74 9.54 2.61 9.74
N VAL A 75 9.13 2.06 8.60
CA VAL A 75 8.72 2.82 7.42
C VAL A 75 7.45 2.18 6.86
N GLY A 76 6.32 2.86 7.05
CA GLY A 76 5.01 2.30 6.72
C GLY A 76 4.76 0.98 7.48
N ASN A 77 4.57 -0.11 6.72
CA ASN A 77 4.35 -1.45 7.26
C ASN A 77 5.62 -2.33 7.32
N GLY A 78 6.80 -1.76 7.04
CA GLY A 78 8.06 -2.49 7.01
C GLY A 78 9.15 -1.89 7.88
N ILE A 79 10.30 -2.55 7.85
CA ILE A 79 11.50 -2.16 8.60
C ILE A 79 12.61 -1.86 7.60
N CYS A 80 13.25 -0.70 7.76
CA CYS A 80 14.42 -0.31 7.01
C CYS A 80 15.66 -0.37 7.89
N THR A 81 16.64 -1.16 7.47
CA THR A 81 17.95 -1.26 8.07
C THR A 81 18.91 -0.38 7.31
N TYR A 82 19.76 0.36 8.03
CA TYR A 82 20.76 1.22 7.45
C TYR A 82 22.11 0.99 8.13
N THR A 83 23.18 1.08 7.36
CA THR A 83 24.55 0.99 7.84
C THR A 83 25.29 2.26 7.49
N VAL A 84 25.94 2.86 8.49
CA VAL A 84 26.67 4.12 8.35
C VAL A 84 28.13 3.88 8.62
N ALA A 85 28.99 4.34 7.69
CA ALA A 85 30.43 4.38 7.88
C ALA A 85 30.94 5.78 7.51
N GLN A 86 31.74 6.38 8.39
CA GLN A 86 32.36 7.70 8.13
C GLN A 86 31.35 8.80 7.75
N LYS A 87 30.17 8.82 8.40
CA LYS A 87 29.05 9.72 8.08
C LYS A 87 28.48 9.57 6.65
N VAL A 88 28.59 8.39 6.07
CA VAL A 88 27.95 8.03 4.80
C VAL A 88 27.09 6.80 5.02
N VAL A 89 25.87 6.80 4.50
CA VAL A 89 25.03 5.60 4.46
C VAL A 89 25.58 4.69 3.36
N ILE A 90 26.18 3.57 3.75
CA ILE A 90 26.82 2.62 2.83
C ILE A 90 25.90 1.46 2.43
N GLU A 91 24.84 1.24 3.21
CA GLU A 91 23.84 0.22 2.94
C GLU A 91 22.51 0.70 3.50
N TYR A 92 21.44 0.48 2.74
CA TYR A 92 20.08 0.78 3.17
C TYR A 92 19.13 -0.19 2.49
N ILE A 93 18.42 -0.96 3.30
CA ILE A 93 17.54 -2.05 2.87
C ILE A 93 16.22 -1.92 3.62
N CYS A 94 15.12 -1.81 2.91
CA CYS A 94 13.77 -1.84 3.47
C CYS A 94 13.07 -3.15 3.13
N GLU A 95 12.67 -3.89 4.15
CA GLU A 95 11.83 -5.08 3.99
C GLU A 95 10.38 -4.70 4.28
N MET A 96 9.53 -4.76 3.24
CA MET A 96 8.10 -4.46 3.30
C MET A 96 7.29 -5.63 2.74
N GLU A 97 5.98 -5.62 2.99
CA GLU A 97 5.08 -6.70 2.53
C GLU A 97 5.05 -6.84 1.00
N SER A 98 5.36 -5.77 0.27
CA SER A 98 5.40 -5.75 -1.20
C SER A 98 6.75 -6.18 -1.80
N GLY A 99 7.80 -6.31 -0.98
CA GLY A 99 9.15 -6.67 -1.42
C GLY A 99 10.26 -5.98 -0.60
N THR A 100 11.50 -6.25 -1.00
CA THR A 100 12.70 -5.60 -0.49
C THR A 100 13.04 -4.40 -1.38
N TYR A 101 13.48 -3.29 -0.77
CA TYR A 101 13.83 -2.06 -1.48
C TYR A 101 15.19 -1.59 -1.00
N SER A 102 16.17 -1.55 -1.89
CA SER A 102 17.56 -1.22 -1.57
C SER A 102 18.05 0.01 -2.34
N LEU A 103 19.14 0.60 -1.87
CA LEU A 103 19.84 1.69 -2.59
C LEU A 103 20.40 1.22 -3.93
N ASP A 104 20.98 0.02 -3.97
CA ASP A 104 21.62 -0.56 -5.15
C ASP A 104 20.64 -0.70 -6.33
N GLU A 105 19.36 -0.93 -6.02
CA GLU A 105 18.30 -1.06 -7.02
C GLU A 105 17.47 0.22 -7.19
N ASN A 106 17.97 1.36 -6.71
CA ASN A 106 17.29 2.65 -6.77
C ASN A 106 15.85 2.61 -6.18
N PHE A 107 15.70 1.83 -5.10
CA PHE A 107 14.43 1.59 -4.42
C PHE A 107 13.34 1.02 -5.35
N GLN A 108 13.72 0.23 -6.35
CA GLN A 108 12.78 -0.65 -7.03
C GLN A 108 12.53 -1.86 -6.14
N ALA A 109 11.29 -2.38 -6.18
CA ALA A 109 10.93 -3.56 -5.40
C ALA A 109 11.62 -4.79 -5.99
N THR A 110 12.56 -5.39 -5.26
CA THR A 110 12.95 -6.77 -5.48
C THR A 110 12.04 -7.69 -4.69
N LYS A 111 11.59 -8.76 -5.32
CA LYS A 111 10.99 -9.85 -4.56
C LYS A 111 12.10 -10.52 -3.76
N THR A 112 11.89 -10.63 -2.45
CA THR A 112 12.50 -11.72 -1.67
C THR A 112 11.90 -13.00 -2.24
N GLU A 113 12.73 -13.85 -2.87
CA GLU A 113 12.30 -15.18 -3.34
C GLU A 113 11.73 -16.03 -2.20
#